data_AF-A0A9X4G723-F1
#
_entry.id   AF-A0A9X4G723-F1
#
_cell.length_a   1.000
_cell.length_b   1.000
_cell.length_c   1.000
_cell.angle_alpha   90.00
_cell.angle_beta   90.00
_cell.angle_gamma   90.00
#
_symmetry.space_group_name_H-M   'P 1'
#
loop_
_entity.id
_entity.type
_entity.pdbx_description
1 polymer ?
#
loop_
_entity_poly.entity_id
_entity_poly.type
_entity_poly.pdbx_seq_one_letter_code
_entity_poly.pdbx_strand_id
1 'polypeptide(L)'
;MSNLTILSTSIRTFDNLYSLTDLHRVSGGEEKHRPSHFLRLDQTKELISAIESENSNVQICTFKIIRGSQGGTYACEELALAYATWISPKFHLVVLRAFIAMHKGEYSQNLQQIAPLVDPLKEIISREMPLEHLLRFVSLWFRLYDCNKVMDHLKAPLEQLGSKHAAHVYSCAVEDKITLGILKRILEPMLNDIEVPEHERHYRRALEELRNYKPTGIGKLATI
;
A
#
# COMPACT_ATOMS: atom_id res chain seq x y z
N MET A 1 10.63 8.97 -14.49
CA MET A 1 11.42 7.72 -14.54
C MET A 1 11.11 6.93 -13.29
N SER A 2 10.23 5.94 -13.40
CA SER A 2 9.72 5.14 -12.28
C SER A 2 10.69 3.97 -12.05
N ASN A 3 11.48 4.03 -10.98
CA ASN A 3 12.32 2.92 -10.56
C ASN A 3 11.44 1.84 -9.90
N LEU A 4 11.23 0.72 -10.58
CA LEU A 4 10.63 -0.47 -9.99
C LEU A 4 11.65 -1.09 -9.02
N THR A 5 11.35 -1.00 -7.73
CA THR A 5 12.18 -1.58 -6.67
C THR A 5 11.50 -2.85 -6.18
N ILE A 6 12.05 -4.02 -6.52
CA ILE A 6 11.60 -5.30 -5.98
C ILE A 6 12.58 -5.67 -4.87
N LEU A 7 12.08 -5.83 -3.63
CA LEU A 7 12.81 -6.39 -2.48
C LEU A 7 14.21 -5.77 -2.26
N SER A 8 14.29 -4.44 -2.17
CA SER A 8 15.52 -3.65 -1.87
C SER A 8 16.64 -3.67 -2.92
N THR A 9 16.39 -4.19 -4.13
CA THR A 9 17.38 -4.13 -5.22
C THR A 9 16.77 -3.48 -6.46
N SER A 10 17.36 -2.37 -6.92
CA SER A 10 16.93 -1.69 -8.15
C SER A 10 17.28 -2.54 -9.36
N ILE A 11 16.28 -3.06 -10.08
CA ILE A 11 16.49 -3.69 -11.39
C ILE A 11 16.65 -2.54 -12.39
N ARG A 12 17.74 -2.54 -13.16
CA ARG A 12 17.93 -1.51 -14.18
C ARG A 12 16.91 -1.70 -15.29
N THR A 13 16.28 -0.59 -15.68
CA THR A 13 15.42 -0.52 -16.86
C THR A 13 16.07 0.37 -17.92
N PHE A 14 15.94 -0.01 -19.19
CA PHE A 14 16.46 0.74 -20.32
C PHE A 14 15.46 0.66 -21.47
N ASP A 15 14.95 1.79 -21.96
CA ASP A 15 13.92 1.85 -23.01
C ASP A 15 12.73 0.90 -22.77
N ASN A 16 12.17 0.88 -21.55
CA ASN A 16 11.12 -0.07 -21.11
C ASN A 16 11.50 -1.56 -21.14
N LEU A 17 12.79 -1.89 -21.22
CA LEU A 17 13.31 -3.25 -21.10
C LEU A 17 13.91 -3.47 -19.71
N TYR A 18 13.76 -4.68 -19.19
CA TYR A 18 14.25 -5.12 -17.90
C TYR A 18 15.57 -5.88 -18.02
N SER A 19 16.51 -5.59 -17.12
CA SER A 19 17.82 -6.26 -17.08
C SER A 19 17.71 -7.70 -16.56
N LEU A 20 17.87 -8.69 -17.46
CA LEU A 20 17.95 -10.11 -17.11
C LEU A 20 19.21 -10.42 -16.30
N THR A 21 20.28 -9.66 -16.51
CA THR A 21 21.54 -9.82 -15.77
C THR A 21 21.37 -9.45 -14.30
N ASP A 22 20.58 -8.42 -14.00
CA ASP A 22 20.30 -8.04 -12.61
C ASP A 22 19.34 -9.06 -11.95
N LEU A 23 18.33 -9.53 -12.69
CA LEU A 23 17.45 -10.61 -12.24
C LEU A 23 18.22 -11.90 -11.91
N HIS A 24 19.20 -12.26 -12.75
CA HIS A 24 20.09 -13.40 -12.51
C HIS A 24 20.87 -13.25 -11.22
N ARG A 25 21.44 -12.06 -10.98
CA ARG A 25 22.21 -11.75 -9.77
C ARG A 25 21.34 -11.81 -8.52
N VAL A 26 20.15 -11.22 -8.55
CA VAL A 26 19.20 -11.21 -7.43
C VAL A 26 18.71 -12.63 -7.12
N SER A 27 18.61 -13.48 -8.14
CA SER A 27 18.14 -14.86 -8.01
C SER A 27 19.22 -15.86 -7.57
N GLY A 28 20.39 -15.38 -7.13
CA GLY A 28 21.49 -16.20 -6.61
C GLY A 28 22.61 -16.52 -7.59
N GLY A 29 22.55 -16.03 -8.84
CA GLY A 29 23.68 -16.02 -9.76
C GLY A 29 24.18 -17.38 -10.24
N GLU A 30 23.38 -18.44 -10.14
CA GLU A 30 23.78 -19.80 -10.54
C GLU A 30 24.14 -19.87 -12.04
N GLU A 31 25.25 -20.53 -12.37
CA GLU A 31 25.81 -20.57 -13.74
C GLU A 31 24.82 -21.17 -14.76
N LYS A 32 24.12 -22.24 -14.39
CA LYS A 32 23.11 -22.89 -15.24
C LYS A 32 21.96 -21.95 -15.61
N HIS A 33 21.72 -20.91 -14.83
CA HIS A 33 20.64 -19.96 -15.01
C HIS A 33 21.08 -18.68 -15.74
N ARG A 34 22.30 -18.62 -16.32
CA ARG A 34 22.71 -17.41 -17.04
C ARG A 34 21.74 -17.05 -18.17
N PRO A 35 21.46 -15.75 -18.41
CA PRO A 35 20.59 -15.30 -19.50
C PRO A 35 21.01 -15.82 -20.88
N SER A 36 22.31 -16.05 -21.10
CA SER A 36 22.83 -16.63 -22.35
C SER A 36 22.37 -18.07 -22.59
N HIS A 37 22.16 -18.86 -21.54
CA HIS A 37 21.61 -20.20 -21.66
C HIS A 37 20.11 -20.15 -21.96
N PHE A 38 19.39 -19.27 -21.28
CA PHE A 38 17.96 -19.05 -21.52
C PHE A 38 17.66 -18.70 -22.98
N LEU A 39 18.37 -17.72 -23.55
CA LEU A 39 18.18 -17.30 -24.95
C LEU A 39 18.53 -18.38 -25.99
N ARG A 40 19.25 -19.43 -25.60
CA ARG A 40 19.62 -20.54 -26.48
C ARG A 40 18.58 -21.65 -26.54
N LEU A 41 17.66 -21.70 -25.58
CA LEU A 41 16.59 -22.71 -25.53
C LEU A 41 15.64 -22.52 -26.70
N ASP A 42 15.20 -23.63 -27.30
CA ASP A 42 14.31 -23.59 -28.45
C ASP A 42 12.94 -23.01 -28.08
N GLN A 43 12.41 -23.37 -26.90
CA GLN A 43 11.19 -22.76 -26.34
C GLN A 43 11.28 -21.23 -26.22
N THR A 44 12.44 -20.71 -25.83
CA THR A 44 12.62 -19.26 -25.69
C THR A 44 12.71 -18.58 -27.06
N LYS A 45 13.34 -19.21 -28.06
CA LYS A 45 13.37 -18.69 -29.43
C LYS A 45 11.98 -18.67 -30.06
N GLU A 46 11.18 -19.72 -29.82
CA GLU A 46 9.79 -19.79 -30.25
C GLU A 46 8.96 -18.69 -29.59
N LEU A 47 9.12 -18.48 -28.27
CA LEU A 47 8.45 -17.40 -27.55
C LEU A 47 8.82 -16.02 -28.11
N ILE A 48 10.12 -15.77 -28.36
CA ILE A 48 10.59 -14.53 -28.98
C ILE A 48 9.92 -14.32 -30.34
N SER A 49 9.86 -15.37 -31.17
CA SER A 49 9.23 -15.30 -32.49
C SER A 49 7.73 -15.01 -32.40
N ALA A 50 7.04 -15.60 -31.43
CA ALA A 50 5.61 -15.33 -31.18
C ALA A 50 5.39 -13.87 -30.78
N ILE A 51 6.18 -13.34 -29.84
CA ILE A 51 6.12 -11.95 -29.40
C ILE A 51 6.40 -10.98 -30.56
N GLU A 52 7.39 -11.28 -31.40
CA GLU A 52 7.72 -10.46 -32.57
C GLU A 52 6.60 -10.45 -33.61
N SER A 53 5.93 -11.59 -33.81
CA SER A 53 4.83 -11.69 -34.78
C SER A 53 3.61 -10.85 -34.39
N GLU A 54 3.23 -10.84 -33.10
CA GLU A 54 2.11 -10.06 -32.58
C GLU A 54 2.41 -8.55 -32.52
N ASN A 55 3.67 -8.17 -32.31
CA ASN A 55 4.10 -6.78 -32.16
C ASN A 55 4.49 -6.08 -33.47
N SER A 56 4.17 -6.65 -34.64
CA SER A 56 4.57 -6.12 -35.97
C SER A 56 4.21 -4.63 -36.21
N ASN A 57 3.28 -4.03 -35.45
CA ASN A 57 2.87 -2.63 -35.57
C ASN A 57 3.59 -1.65 -34.60
N VAL A 58 4.35 -2.14 -33.62
CA VAL A 58 5.05 -1.29 -32.63
C VAL A 58 6.50 -1.77 -32.57
N GLN A 59 7.47 -0.88 -32.78
CA GLN A 59 8.91 -1.16 -32.67
C GLN A 59 9.34 -1.45 -31.20
N ILE A 60 8.69 -2.39 -30.53
CA ILE A 60 9.10 -2.87 -29.21
C ILE A 60 10.19 -3.91 -29.45
N CYS A 61 11.42 -3.59 -29.07
CA CYS A 61 12.51 -4.56 -29.15
C CYS A 61 12.29 -5.67 -28.12
N THR A 62 12.14 -6.92 -28.57
CA THR A 62 11.94 -8.11 -27.72
C THR A 62 13.06 -8.30 -26.70
N PHE A 63 14.31 -8.07 -27.14
CA PHE A 63 15.47 -7.98 -26.27
C PHE A 63 16.59 -7.16 -26.90
N LYS A 64 17.47 -6.59 -26.07
CA LYS A 64 18.68 -5.87 -26.47
C LYS A 64 19.87 -6.37 -25.66
N ILE A 65 21.00 -6.58 -26.32
CA ILE A 65 22.27 -6.89 -25.67
C ILE A 65 23.14 -5.64 -25.74
N ILE A 66 23.39 -5.02 -24.59
CA ILE A 66 24.24 -3.84 -24.47
C ILE A 66 25.63 -4.29 -24.01
N ARG A 67 26.69 -3.78 -24.66
CA ARG A 67 28.09 -4.02 -24.29
C ARG A 67 28.66 -2.76 -23.63
N GLY A 68 29.52 -2.90 -22.61
CA GLY A 68 30.19 -1.78 -21.92
C GLY A 68 29.89 -1.70 -20.42
N SER A 69 30.10 -0.54 -19.81
CA SER A 69 29.96 -0.33 -18.35
C SER A 69 28.53 -0.55 -17.81
N GLN A 70 27.51 -0.30 -18.64
CA GLN A 70 26.10 -0.65 -18.37
C GLN A 70 25.64 -1.93 -19.08
N GLY A 71 26.61 -2.77 -19.46
CA GLY A 71 26.38 -3.97 -20.24
C GLY A 71 25.46 -4.98 -19.55
N GLY A 72 24.68 -5.69 -20.35
CA GLY A 72 23.67 -6.63 -19.87
C GLY A 72 22.74 -7.09 -20.99
N THR A 73 21.97 -8.14 -20.69
CA THR A 73 20.85 -8.57 -21.54
C THR A 73 19.59 -7.93 -21.00
N TYR A 74 18.95 -7.11 -21.81
CA TYR A 74 17.69 -6.42 -21.49
C TYR A 74 16.58 -7.04 -22.32
N ALA A 75 15.41 -7.25 -21.72
CA ALA A 75 14.29 -7.94 -22.35
C ALA A 75 12.96 -7.22 -22.05
N CYS A 76 11.96 -7.42 -22.91
CA CYS A 76 10.59 -6.96 -22.63
C CYS A 76 10.00 -7.66 -21.39
N GLU A 77 8.87 -7.15 -20.89
CA GLU A 77 8.27 -7.63 -19.65
C GLU A 77 7.91 -9.12 -19.70
N GLU A 78 7.35 -9.57 -20.82
CA GLU A 78 6.92 -10.95 -21.04
C GLU A 78 8.11 -11.91 -21.01
N LEU A 79 9.21 -11.52 -21.69
CA LEU A 79 10.42 -12.31 -21.75
C LEU A 79 11.18 -12.29 -20.40
N ALA A 80 11.13 -11.17 -19.68
CA ALA A 80 11.67 -11.06 -18.32
C ALA A 80 10.89 -11.93 -17.32
N LEU A 81 9.56 -11.96 -17.42
CA LEU A 81 8.72 -12.84 -16.62
C LEU A 81 9.00 -14.31 -16.95
N ALA A 82 9.05 -14.66 -18.23
CA ALA A 82 9.41 -16.00 -18.67
C ALA A 82 10.77 -16.45 -18.09
N TYR A 83 11.78 -15.57 -18.15
CA TYR A 83 13.09 -15.81 -17.55
C TYR A 83 13.01 -16.03 -16.03
N ALA A 84 12.29 -15.19 -15.29
CA ALA A 84 12.12 -15.34 -13.84
C ALA A 84 11.45 -16.67 -13.48
N THR A 85 10.46 -17.11 -14.27
CA THR A 85 9.81 -18.40 -14.07
C THR A 85 10.70 -19.60 -14.41
N TRP A 86 11.60 -19.45 -15.39
CA TRP A 86 12.58 -20.47 -15.74
C TRP A 86 13.62 -20.68 -14.63
N ILE A 87 14.07 -19.60 -13.98
CA ILE A 87 15.03 -19.66 -12.86
C ILE A 87 14.41 -20.33 -11.63
N SER A 88 13.14 -20.03 -11.33
CA SER A 88 12.47 -20.49 -10.11
C SER A 88 11.15 -21.19 -10.43
N PRO A 89 11.10 -22.53 -10.36
CA PRO A 89 9.87 -23.30 -10.52
C PRO A 89 8.80 -22.93 -9.48
N LYS A 90 9.22 -22.54 -8.27
CA LYS A 90 8.30 -22.07 -7.22
C LYS A 90 7.61 -20.77 -7.64
N PHE A 91 8.36 -19.84 -8.24
CA PHE A 91 7.80 -18.59 -8.77
C PHE A 91 6.88 -18.86 -9.96
N HIS A 92 7.23 -19.79 -10.85
CA HIS A 92 6.37 -20.21 -11.96
C HIS A 92 4.99 -20.68 -11.49
N LEU A 93 4.92 -21.51 -10.44
CA LEU A 93 3.65 -21.96 -9.85
C LEU A 93 2.80 -20.80 -9.31
N VAL A 94 3.44 -19.79 -8.72
CA VAL A 94 2.75 -18.60 -8.19
C VAL A 94 2.12 -17.80 -9.33
N VAL A 95 2.87 -17.54 -10.41
CA VAL A 95 2.38 -16.84 -11.59
C VAL A 95 1.20 -17.58 -12.23
N LEU A 96 1.30 -18.91 -12.36
CA LEU A 96 0.20 -19.74 -12.90
C LEU A 96 -1.05 -19.65 -12.03
N ARG A 97 -0.92 -19.74 -10.70
CA ARG A 97 -2.05 -19.62 -9.78
C ARG A 97 -2.68 -18.23 -9.83
N ALA A 98 -1.87 -17.18 -9.90
CA ALA A 98 -2.36 -15.81 -10.05
C ALA A 98 -3.17 -15.63 -11.34
N PHE A 99 -2.68 -16.16 -12.46
CA PHE A 99 -3.39 -16.12 -13.73
C PHE A 99 -4.73 -16.88 -13.67
N ILE A 100 -4.75 -18.10 -13.13
CA ILE A 100 -5.97 -18.89 -12.96
C ILE A 100 -6.98 -18.19 -12.05
N ALA A 101 -6.52 -17.60 -10.94
CA ALA A 101 -7.37 -16.88 -10.00
C ALA A 101 -7.98 -15.61 -10.62
N MET A 102 -7.21 -14.89 -11.45
CA MET A 102 -7.71 -13.74 -12.20
C MET A 102 -8.83 -14.14 -13.17
N HIS A 103 -8.62 -15.22 -13.94
CA HIS A 103 -9.64 -15.71 -14.89
C HIS A 103 -10.91 -16.25 -14.21
N LYS A 104 -10.82 -16.77 -12.99
CA LYS A 104 -11.97 -17.24 -12.21
C LYS A 104 -12.72 -16.13 -11.47
N GLY A 105 -12.23 -14.88 -11.50
CA GLY A 105 -12.81 -13.76 -10.74
C GLY A 105 -12.56 -13.86 -9.22
N GLU A 106 -11.64 -14.73 -8.79
CA GLU A 106 -11.35 -15.03 -7.38
C GLU A 106 -10.11 -14.26 -6.87
N TYR A 107 -9.63 -13.27 -7.63
CA TYR A 107 -8.39 -12.52 -7.34
C TYR A 107 -8.36 -11.95 -5.90
N SER A 108 -9.51 -11.50 -5.39
CA SER A 108 -9.65 -10.91 -4.05
C SER A 108 -9.47 -11.91 -2.89
N GLN A 109 -9.64 -13.22 -3.13
CA GLN A 109 -9.66 -14.24 -2.08
C GLN A 109 -8.34 -15.01 -1.94
N ASN A 110 -7.47 -14.97 -2.94
CA ASN A 110 -6.25 -15.79 -3.01
C ASN A 110 -4.93 -15.02 -2.85
N LEU A 111 -4.95 -13.72 -2.51
CA LEU A 111 -3.74 -12.95 -2.22
C LEU A 111 -2.87 -13.60 -1.12
N GLN A 112 -3.48 -14.35 -0.19
CA GLN A 112 -2.77 -15.09 0.86
C GLN A 112 -1.93 -16.27 0.34
N GLN A 113 -2.20 -16.80 -0.86
CA GLN A 113 -1.47 -17.95 -1.44
C GLN A 113 -0.45 -17.56 -2.52
N ILE A 114 -0.37 -16.28 -2.90
CA ILE A 114 0.44 -15.78 -4.03
C ILE A 114 1.71 -15.04 -3.57
N ALA A 115 1.88 -14.73 -2.28
CA ALA A 115 3.04 -13.95 -1.82
C ALA A 115 4.23 -14.82 -1.35
N PRO A 116 5.42 -14.72 -1.99
CA PRO A 116 6.68 -14.87 -1.27
C PRO A 116 7.19 -13.49 -0.81
N LEU A 117 7.48 -13.39 0.50
CA LEU A 117 8.44 -12.46 1.15
C LEU A 117 8.06 -10.99 1.43
N VAL A 118 6.78 -10.60 1.46
CA VAL A 118 6.38 -9.34 2.11
C VAL A 118 5.81 -9.65 3.49
N ASP A 119 6.37 -9.00 4.52
CA ASP A 119 5.82 -9.05 5.89
C ASP A 119 4.34 -8.66 5.82
N PRO A 120 3.40 -9.53 6.26
CA PRO A 120 1.96 -9.26 6.16
C PRO A 120 1.56 -7.94 6.80
N LEU A 121 2.28 -7.50 7.84
CA LEU A 121 2.03 -6.22 8.50
C LEU A 121 2.40 -5.04 7.60
N LYS A 122 3.48 -5.15 6.80
CA LYS A 122 3.89 -4.09 5.88
C LYS A 122 2.90 -3.91 4.73
N GLU A 123 2.29 -4.99 4.24
CA GLU A 123 1.24 -4.89 3.21
C GLU A 123 -0.03 -4.23 3.76
N ILE A 124 -0.46 -4.60 4.98
CA ILE A 124 -1.59 -3.94 5.67
C ILE A 124 -1.32 -2.45 5.86
N ILE A 125 -0.10 -2.07 6.27
CA ILE A 125 0.30 -0.67 6.46
C ILE A 125 0.38 0.08 5.12
N SER A 126 0.72 -0.61 4.03
CA SER A 126 0.87 0.00 2.70
C SER A 126 -0.45 0.17 1.94
N ARG A 127 -1.55 -0.39 2.45
CA ARG A 127 -2.86 -0.29 1.79
C ARG A 127 -3.48 1.07 2.09
N GLU A 128 -3.86 1.81 1.04
CA GLU A 128 -4.62 3.04 1.19
C GLU A 128 -5.94 2.76 1.92
N MET A 129 -6.22 3.54 2.95
CA MET A 129 -7.44 3.40 3.73
C MET A 129 -8.63 3.93 2.92
N PRO A 130 -9.70 3.14 2.71
CA PRO A 130 -10.85 3.61 1.94
C PRO A 130 -11.53 4.79 2.63
N LEU A 131 -12.07 5.73 1.85
CA LEU A 131 -12.75 6.92 2.39
C LEU A 131 -13.88 6.57 3.37
N GLU A 132 -14.66 5.52 3.09
CA GLU A 132 -15.73 5.05 3.98
C GLU A 132 -15.22 4.70 5.40
N HIS A 133 -14.00 4.17 5.50
CA HIS A 133 -13.40 3.79 6.78
C HIS A 133 -12.92 5.04 7.52
N LEU A 134 -12.31 5.99 6.81
CA LEU A 134 -11.95 7.29 7.37
C LEU A 134 -13.19 8.03 7.90
N LEU A 135 -14.31 8.02 7.17
CA LEU A 135 -15.57 8.61 7.64
C LEU A 135 -16.10 7.93 8.91
N ARG A 136 -15.94 6.61 9.06
CA ARG A 136 -16.28 5.90 10.32
C ARG A 136 -15.39 6.36 11.47
N PHE A 137 -14.09 6.55 11.26
CA PHE A 137 -13.19 7.10 12.28
C PHE A 137 -13.58 8.52 12.69
N VAL A 138 -13.97 9.37 11.73
CA VAL A 138 -14.50 10.71 12.01
C VAL A 138 -15.79 10.64 12.83
N SER A 139 -16.69 9.69 12.53
CA SER A 139 -17.90 9.48 13.32
C SER A 139 -17.57 9.07 14.76
N LEU A 140 -16.57 8.21 14.97
CA LEU A 140 -16.13 7.81 16.32
C LEU A 140 -15.50 8.99 17.07
N TRP A 141 -14.65 9.77 16.39
CA TRP A 141 -14.09 11.00 16.92
C TRP A 141 -15.19 11.97 17.35
N PHE A 142 -16.20 12.19 16.50
CA PHE A 142 -17.31 13.09 16.78
C PHE A 142 -18.16 12.61 17.95
N ARG A 143 -18.36 11.28 18.07
CA ARG A 143 -19.06 10.71 19.22
C ARG A 143 -18.31 10.97 20.53
N LEU A 144 -16.99 10.79 20.53
CA LEU A 144 -16.13 11.10 21.69
C LEU A 144 -16.18 12.59 22.03
N TYR A 145 -16.16 13.46 21.02
CA TYR A 145 -16.25 14.90 21.19
C TYR A 145 -17.56 15.31 21.88
N ASP A 146 -18.69 14.75 21.46
CA ASP A 146 -19.99 14.99 22.10
C ASP A 146 -20.07 14.42 23.52
N CYS A 147 -19.53 13.21 23.76
CA CYS A 147 -19.45 12.65 25.12
C CYS A 147 -18.66 13.56 26.06
N ASN A 148 -17.53 14.09 25.59
CA ASN A 148 -16.65 14.94 26.37
C ASN A 148 -17.32 16.29 26.72
N LYS A 149 -18.09 16.87 25.78
CA LYS A 149 -18.93 18.05 26.08
C LYS A 149 -19.90 17.79 27.23
N VAL A 150 -20.52 16.61 27.28
CA VAL A 150 -21.42 16.26 28.39
C VAL A 150 -20.64 16.14 29.70
N MET A 151 -19.48 15.49 29.69
CA MET A 151 -18.64 15.33 30.89
C MET A 151 -18.15 16.67 31.45
N ASP A 152 -17.77 17.62 30.59
CA ASP A 152 -17.40 18.97 31.01
C ASP A 152 -18.52 19.68 31.80
N HIS A 153 -19.78 19.42 31.46
CA HIS A 153 -20.93 19.98 32.18
C HIS A 153 -21.30 19.20 33.44
N LEU A 154 -20.88 17.94 33.59
CA LEU A 154 -21.23 17.10 34.73
C LEU A 154 -20.36 17.32 35.96
N LYS A 155 -19.13 17.84 35.79
CA LYS A 155 -18.20 18.06 36.91
C LYS A 155 -18.79 18.92 38.03
N ALA A 156 -19.20 20.15 37.69
CA ALA A 156 -19.65 21.11 38.71
C ALA A 156 -20.91 20.64 39.47
N PRO A 157 -21.94 20.07 38.82
CA PRO A 157 -23.07 19.47 39.52
C PRO A 157 -22.65 18.33 40.47
N LEU A 158 -21.73 17.44 40.05
CA LEU A 158 -21.27 16.34 40.89
C LEU A 158 -20.47 16.82 42.11
N GLU A 159 -19.66 17.87 41.95
CA GLU A 159 -18.95 18.51 43.06
C GLU A 159 -19.92 19.13 44.07
N GLN A 160 -20.96 19.83 43.58
CA GLN A 160 -21.99 20.42 44.44
C GLN A 160 -22.80 19.37 45.21
N LEU A 161 -23.00 18.19 44.62
CA LEU A 161 -23.67 17.06 45.28
C LEU A 161 -22.75 16.29 46.25
N GLY A 162 -21.47 16.66 46.37
CA GLY A 162 -20.50 15.91 47.19
C GLY A 162 -20.22 14.50 46.65
N SER A 163 -20.43 14.26 45.35
CA SER A 163 -20.25 12.95 44.74
C SER A 163 -18.76 12.61 44.61
N LYS A 164 -18.37 11.43 45.09
CA LYS A 164 -17.03 10.86 44.90
C LYS A 164 -16.63 10.67 43.44
N HIS A 165 -17.58 10.70 42.51
CA HIS A 165 -17.33 10.51 41.08
C HIS A 165 -16.91 11.78 40.35
N ALA A 166 -17.03 12.97 40.97
CA ALA A 166 -16.66 14.24 40.35
C ALA A 166 -15.21 14.27 39.85
N ALA A 167 -14.28 13.78 40.68
CA ALA A 167 -12.87 13.71 40.33
C ALA A 167 -12.61 12.75 39.15
N HIS A 168 -13.32 11.62 39.09
CA HIS A 168 -13.19 10.66 38.01
C HIS A 168 -13.71 11.20 36.68
N VAL A 169 -14.89 11.84 36.68
CA VAL A 169 -15.46 12.50 35.48
C VAL A 169 -14.52 13.58 34.95
N TYR A 170 -13.91 14.37 35.84
CA TYR A 170 -12.90 15.35 35.44
C TYR A 170 -11.67 14.68 34.78
N SER A 171 -11.14 13.60 35.37
CA SER A 171 -10.00 12.88 34.80
C SER A 171 -10.31 12.34 33.40
N CYS A 172 -11.46 11.67 33.23
CA CYS A 172 -11.89 11.14 31.94
C CYS A 172 -12.06 12.25 30.90
N ALA A 173 -12.68 13.39 31.26
CA ALA A 173 -12.84 14.51 30.35
C ALA A 173 -11.48 15.08 29.88
N VAL A 174 -10.49 15.13 30.77
CA VAL A 174 -9.13 15.58 30.43
C VAL A 174 -8.44 14.59 29.47
N GLU A 175 -8.52 13.29 29.76
CA GLU A 175 -7.95 12.23 28.91
C GLU A 175 -8.60 12.20 27.51
N ASP A 176 -9.91 12.39 27.45
CA ASP A 176 -10.64 12.46 26.19
C ASP A 176 -10.23 13.66 25.35
N LYS A 177 -9.94 14.83 25.97
CA LYS A 177 -9.40 16.00 25.25
C LYS A 177 -8.04 15.70 24.62
N ILE A 178 -7.21 14.91 25.28
CA ILE A 178 -5.91 14.47 24.73
C ILE A 178 -6.15 13.55 23.53
N THR A 179 -7.00 12.54 23.69
CA THR A 179 -7.35 11.57 22.63
C THR A 179 -7.94 12.25 21.40
N LEU A 180 -8.88 13.19 21.60
CA LEU A 180 -9.48 13.98 20.52
C LEU A 180 -8.43 14.81 19.76
N GLY A 181 -7.44 15.36 20.47
CA GLY A 181 -6.33 16.10 19.86
C GLY A 181 -5.43 15.22 18.99
N ILE A 182 -5.07 14.03 19.48
CA ILE A 182 -4.27 13.05 18.74
C ILE A 182 -5.02 12.61 17.47
N LEU A 183 -6.28 12.20 17.61
CA LEU A 183 -7.10 11.75 16.50
C LEU A 183 -7.32 12.84 15.45
N LYS A 184 -7.51 14.11 15.85
CA LYS A 184 -7.59 15.23 14.90
C LYS A 184 -6.33 15.30 14.04
N ARG A 185 -5.14 15.22 14.63
CA ARG A 185 -3.88 15.30 13.89
C ARG A 185 -3.69 14.16 12.88
N ILE A 186 -4.27 12.99 13.16
CA ILE A 186 -4.25 11.84 12.24
C ILE A 186 -5.27 12.06 11.11
N LEU A 187 -6.51 12.41 11.46
CA LEU A 187 -7.64 12.41 10.52
C LEU A 187 -7.67 13.66 9.64
N GLU A 188 -7.29 14.82 10.16
CA GLU A 188 -7.40 16.10 9.43
C GLU A 188 -6.57 16.14 8.14
N PRO A 189 -5.28 15.75 8.11
CA PRO A 189 -4.51 15.73 6.86
C PRO A 189 -5.10 14.79 5.80
N MET A 190 -5.77 13.71 6.23
CA MET A 190 -6.38 12.72 5.33
C MET A 190 -7.73 13.17 4.76
N LEU A 191 -8.38 14.16 5.39
CA LEU A 191 -9.78 14.52 5.13
C LEU A 191 -10.01 16.02 4.91
N ASN A 192 -8.95 16.82 4.90
CA ASN A 192 -9.06 18.28 4.80
C ASN A 192 -9.78 18.70 3.51
N ASP A 193 -9.45 18.04 2.39
CA ASP A 193 -9.97 18.37 1.05
C ASP A 193 -11.23 17.57 0.68
N ILE A 194 -11.77 16.75 1.59
CA ILE A 194 -12.95 15.93 1.32
C ILE A 194 -14.22 16.74 1.56
N GLU A 195 -15.09 16.78 0.55
CA GLU A 195 -16.46 17.29 0.67
C GLU A 195 -17.47 16.14 0.75
N VAL A 196 -18.40 16.24 1.71
CA VAL A 196 -19.41 15.20 1.96
C VAL A 196 -20.78 15.63 1.41
N PRO A 197 -21.43 14.81 0.54
CA PRO A 197 -22.70 15.10 -0.12
C PRO A 197 -23.83 15.50 0.85
N GLU A 198 -24.74 16.37 0.42
CA GLU A 198 -25.74 17.03 1.29
C GLU A 198 -26.55 16.06 2.18
N HIS A 199 -26.91 14.89 1.64
CA HIS A 199 -27.70 13.86 2.32
C HIS A 199 -26.96 13.19 3.49
N GLU A 200 -25.63 13.21 3.53
CA GLU A 200 -24.81 12.67 4.63
C GLU A 200 -24.55 13.71 5.73
N ARG A 201 -25.63 14.21 6.33
CA ARG A 201 -25.59 15.30 7.33
C ARG A 201 -24.66 15.03 8.53
N HIS A 202 -24.63 13.78 8.99
CA HIS A 202 -23.80 13.36 10.13
C HIS A 202 -22.31 13.58 9.86
N TYR A 203 -21.80 13.02 8.76
CA TYR A 203 -20.39 13.10 8.41
C TYR A 203 -19.96 14.54 8.07
N ARG A 204 -20.85 15.34 7.43
CA ARG A 204 -20.59 16.77 7.22
C ARG A 204 -20.36 17.50 8.54
N ARG A 205 -21.28 17.35 9.50
CA ARG A 205 -21.17 18.00 10.81
C ARG A 205 -19.93 17.52 11.56
N ALA A 206 -19.65 16.23 11.52
CA ALA A 206 -18.50 15.65 12.18
C ALA A 206 -17.17 16.19 11.61
N LEU A 207 -17.06 16.33 10.28
CA LEU A 207 -15.89 16.94 9.62
C LEU A 207 -15.74 18.43 9.93
N GLU A 208 -16.85 19.17 9.93
CA GLU A 208 -16.84 20.59 10.28
C GLU A 208 -16.31 20.82 11.70
N GLU A 209 -16.81 20.03 12.66
CA GLU A 209 -16.36 20.07 14.05
C GLU A 209 -14.91 19.59 14.18
N LEU A 210 -14.49 18.56 13.44
CA LEU A 210 -13.11 18.08 13.39
C LEU A 210 -12.16 19.19 12.94
N ARG A 211 -12.49 19.91 11.86
CA ARG A 211 -11.70 21.04 11.31
C ARG A 211 -11.60 22.18 12.32
N ASN A 212 -12.71 22.54 12.94
CA ASN A 212 -12.78 23.65 13.88
C ASN A 212 -12.25 23.33 15.29
N TYR A 213 -12.07 22.05 15.63
CA TYR A 213 -11.60 21.62 16.94
C TYR A 213 -10.17 22.11 17.21
N LYS A 214 -9.97 22.73 18.37
CA LYS A 214 -8.66 23.22 18.83
C LYS A 214 -8.16 22.33 19.97
N PRO A 215 -7.18 21.44 19.74
CA PRO A 215 -6.62 20.60 20.79
C PRO A 215 -6.09 21.42 21.96
N THR A 216 -6.08 20.87 23.17
CA THR A 216 -5.54 21.52 24.38
C THR A 216 -4.51 20.65 25.09
N GLY A 217 -3.60 21.26 25.86
CA GLY A 217 -2.60 20.53 26.65
C GLY A 217 -1.68 19.64 25.80
N ILE A 218 -1.41 18.43 26.30
CA ILE A 218 -0.56 17.42 25.64
C ILE A 218 -1.09 17.03 24.25
N GLY A 219 -2.41 17.10 24.04
CA GLY A 219 -3.04 16.83 22.74
C GLY A 219 -2.57 17.79 21.62
N LYS A 220 -1.99 18.95 21.96
CA LYS A 220 -1.31 19.84 20.98
C LYS A 220 0.09 19.35 20.62
N LEU A 221 0.79 18.73 21.57
CA LEU A 221 2.23 18.48 21.52
C LEU A 221 2.61 17.06 21.08
N ALA A 222 1.67 16.12 21.08
CA ALA A 222 1.93 14.73 20.72
C ALA A 222 2.45 14.58 19.27
N THR A 223 3.77 14.45 19.10
CA THR A 223 4.40 14.09 17.82
C THR A 223 4.12 12.62 17.54
N ILE A 224 3.41 12.36 16.44
CA ILE A 224 3.29 11.03 15.83
C ILE A 224 4.40 10.94 14.77
#